data_AF-A0A8T3QPJ6-F1
#
_entry.id   AF-A0A8T3QPJ6-F1
#
_cell.length_a   1.000
_cell.length_b   1.000
_cell.length_c   1.000
_cell.angle_alpha   90.00
_cell.angle_beta   90.00
_cell.angle_gamma   90.00
#
_symmetry.space_group_name_H-M   'P 1'
#
loop_
_entity.id
_entity.type
_entity.pdbx_description
1 polymer ?
#
loop_
_entity_poly.entity_id
_entity_poly.type
_entity_poly.pdbx_seq_one_letter_code
_entity_poly.pdbx_strand_id
1 'polypeptide(L)'
;MAVDEGATYWDAVRAVDTSFNRSAASASVSATAELRTVTLVFNVTVPASTDATGGEVNIAGFLDRLDGGHPQWDPGGTSLGRVDATHWTITLTGKEGVQLEYKYALDSWDYVEKNGACGEIGNRQLTLSYGANGTQTVTDTIDNWRNVAPCGN
;
A
#
# COMPACT_ATOMS: atom_id res chain seq x y z
N MET A 1 6.20 4.19 28.62
CA MET A 1 6.92 3.04 28.05
C MET A 1 6.40 2.89 26.64
N ALA A 2 7.27 2.85 25.63
CA ALA A 2 6.87 2.57 24.27
C ALA A 2 6.63 1.06 24.12
N VAL A 3 5.71 0.69 23.23
CA VAL A 3 5.47 -0.71 22.84
C VAL A 3 6.32 -0.95 21.59
N ASP A 4 7.14 -1.99 21.63
CA ASP A 4 8.08 -2.41 20.60
C ASP A 4 7.52 -3.63 19.87
N GLU A 5 7.73 -3.69 18.56
CA GLU A 5 7.31 -4.83 17.73
C GLU A 5 8.03 -6.13 18.14
N GLY A 6 7.30 -7.24 18.15
CA GLY A 6 7.80 -8.57 18.48
C GLY A 6 8.06 -8.80 19.96
N ALA A 7 7.93 -7.77 20.79
CA ALA A 7 8.12 -7.87 22.23
C ALA A 7 6.90 -8.47 22.92
N THR A 8 7.13 -9.40 23.85
CA THR A 8 6.10 -9.94 24.73
C THR A 8 6.05 -9.14 26.03
N TYR A 9 4.90 -8.53 26.28
CA TYR A 9 4.61 -7.78 27.50
C TYR A 9 3.87 -8.66 28.50
N TRP A 10 4.10 -8.41 29.79
CA TRP A 10 3.52 -9.17 30.88
C TRP A 10 2.83 -8.21 31.85
N ASP A 11 1.54 -8.40 32.06
CA ASP A 11 0.72 -7.55 32.93
C ASP A 11 0.13 -8.37 34.09
N ALA A 12 0.06 -7.76 35.27
CA ALA A 12 -0.62 -8.33 36.43
C ALA A 12 -1.35 -7.22 37.19
N VAL A 13 -2.57 -7.49 37.65
CA VAL A 13 -3.43 -6.53 38.34
C VAL A 13 -3.22 -6.63 39.86
N ARG A 14 -3.27 -5.51 40.57
CA ARG A 14 -3.31 -5.44 42.04
C ARG A 14 -4.50 -4.61 42.48
N ALA A 15 -5.21 -5.07 43.50
CA ALA A 15 -6.26 -4.29 44.14
C ALA A 15 -5.63 -3.29 45.13
N VAL A 16 -6.27 -2.11 45.25
CA VAL A 16 -5.90 -1.07 46.21
C VAL A 16 -7.15 -0.66 46.98
N ASP A 17 -7.10 -0.63 48.32
CA ASP A 17 -8.21 -0.15 49.14
C ASP A 17 -8.15 1.38 49.37
N THR A 18 -9.16 1.94 50.03
CA THR A 18 -9.26 3.38 50.32
C THR A 18 -8.18 3.89 51.29
N SER A 19 -7.48 2.99 51.97
CA SER A 19 -6.32 3.27 52.83
C SER A 19 -4.99 3.05 52.10
N PHE A 20 -5.03 2.83 50.77
CA PHE A 20 -3.90 2.56 49.89
C PHE A 20 -3.14 1.24 50.16
N ASN A 21 -3.74 0.28 50.87
CA ASN A 21 -3.14 -1.05 51.00
C ASN A 21 -3.22 -1.79 49.67
N ARG A 22 -2.14 -2.46 49.27
CA ARG A 22 -2.05 -3.20 48.00
C ARG A 22 -2.13 -4.70 48.21
N SER A 23 -2.90 -5.40 47.39
CA SER A 23 -2.92 -6.86 47.37
C SER A 23 -1.64 -7.46 46.78
N ALA A 24 -1.51 -8.79 46.88
CA ALA A 24 -0.65 -9.54 45.98
C ALA A 24 -1.08 -9.33 44.51
N ALA A 25 -0.15 -9.50 43.58
CA ALA A 25 -0.45 -9.45 42.15
C ALA A 25 -1.32 -10.65 41.74
N SER A 26 -2.19 -10.45 40.75
CA SER A 26 -2.85 -11.55 40.03
C SER A 26 -1.81 -12.43 39.32
N ALA A 27 -2.28 -13.55 38.75
CA ALA A 27 -1.52 -14.24 37.71
C ALA A 27 -1.18 -13.26 36.58
N SER A 28 0.03 -13.39 36.03
CA SER A 28 0.46 -12.58 34.89
C SER A 28 -0.20 -13.06 33.62
N VAL A 29 -0.70 -12.11 32.82
CA VAL A 29 -1.09 -12.34 31.42
C VAL A 29 0.00 -11.79 30.52
N SER A 30 0.20 -12.41 29.36
CA SER A 30 1.19 -11.95 28.38
C SER A 30 0.59 -11.72 27.00
N ALA A 31 1.08 -10.73 26.28
CA ALA A 31 0.73 -10.46 24.88
C ALA A 31 1.96 -10.05 24.08
N THR A 32 2.07 -10.52 22.83
CA THR A 32 3.11 -10.11 21.88
C THR A 32 2.54 -9.04 20.95
N ALA A 33 3.24 -7.92 20.80
CA ALA A 33 2.87 -6.90 19.82
C ALA A 33 3.36 -7.32 18.44
N GLU A 34 2.48 -7.65 17.50
CA GLU A 34 2.84 -7.94 16.10
C GLU A 34 2.43 -6.80 15.17
N LEU A 35 3.25 -6.51 14.15
CA LEU A 35 2.83 -5.63 13.06
C LEU A 35 1.63 -6.21 12.34
N ARG A 36 0.57 -5.42 12.30
CA ARG A 36 -0.69 -5.79 11.70
C ARG A 36 -0.51 -5.89 10.18
N THR A 37 -1.11 -6.92 9.58
CA THR A 37 -1.16 -7.04 8.13
C THR A 37 -2.23 -6.08 7.59
N VAL A 38 -1.86 -5.31 6.57
CA VAL A 38 -2.72 -4.38 5.85
C VAL A 38 -3.04 -4.96 4.48
N THR A 39 -4.32 -4.92 4.10
CA THR A 39 -4.79 -5.18 2.74
C THR A 39 -4.89 -3.84 2.01
N LEU A 40 -4.01 -3.65 1.02
CA LEU A 40 -4.02 -2.49 0.14
C LEU A 40 -4.91 -2.76 -1.06
N VAL A 41 -5.87 -1.87 -1.31
CA VAL A 41 -6.71 -1.92 -2.51
C VAL A 41 -6.47 -0.66 -3.33
N PHE A 42 -5.82 -0.80 -4.48
CA PHE A 42 -5.66 0.30 -5.42
C PHE A 42 -6.84 0.32 -6.38
N ASN A 43 -7.44 1.49 -6.55
CA ASN A 43 -8.45 1.78 -7.56
C ASN A 43 -7.88 2.87 -8.46
N VAL A 44 -7.62 2.54 -9.72
CA VAL A 44 -6.92 3.42 -10.65
C VAL A 44 -7.85 3.82 -11.78
N THR A 45 -8.01 5.12 -11.97
CA THR A 45 -8.67 5.70 -13.14
C THR A 45 -7.62 6.05 -14.19
N VAL A 46 -7.77 5.51 -15.39
CA VAL A 46 -6.87 5.70 -16.54
C VAL A 46 -7.54 6.51 -17.65
N PRO A 47 -6.79 7.17 -18.55
CA PRO A 47 -7.41 7.93 -19.63
C PRO A 47 -8.11 7.00 -20.64
N ALA A 48 -9.16 7.50 -21.29
CA ALA A 48 -9.92 6.73 -22.27
C ALA A 48 -9.09 6.25 -23.48
N SER A 49 -7.91 6.84 -23.72
CA SER A 49 -6.96 6.39 -24.75
C SER A 49 -6.22 5.10 -24.38
N THR A 50 -6.29 4.63 -23.13
CA THR A 50 -5.55 3.46 -22.63
C THR A 50 -5.88 2.20 -23.43
N ASP A 51 -7.15 1.89 -23.64
CA ASP A 51 -7.56 0.70 -24.39
C ASP A 51 -6.99 0.65 -25.82
N ALA A 52 -6.85 1.80 -26.47
CA ALA A 52 -6.33 1.89 -27.84
C ALA A 52 -4.83 1.54 -27.93
N THR A 53 -4.12 1.52 -26.81
CA THR A 53 -2.70 1.12 -26.75
C THR A 53 -2.54 -0.40 -26.80
N GLY A 54 -3.55 -1.15 -26.35
CA GLY A 54 -3.46 -2.60 -26.13
C GLY A 54 -2.56 -3.01 -24.97
N GLY A 55 -1.98 -2.06 -24.23
CA GLY A 55 -1.11 -2.33 -23.09
C GLY A 55 -1.88 -2.59 -21.80
N GLU A 56 -1.25 -3.32 -20.88
CA GLU A 56 -1.81 -3.65 -19.58
C GLU A 56 -1.39 -2.62 -18.53
N VAL A 57 -2.30 -2.25 -17.63
CA VAL A 57 -1.98 -1.29 -16.56
C VAL A 57 -1.23 -2.00 -15.47
N ASN A 58 0.01 -1.57 -15.24
CA ASN A 58 0.92 -2.17 -14.27
C ASN A 58 1.30 -1.15 -13.19
N ILE A 59 1.56 -1.65 -11.98
CA ILE A 59 2.16 -0.90 -10.88
C ILE A 59 3.60 -1.38 -10.68
N ALA A 60 4.54 -0.45 -10.57
CA ALA A 60 5.94 -0.74 -10.39
C ALA A 60 6.55 0.16 -9.32
N GLY A 61 7.36 -0.41 -8.44
CA GLY A 61 7.86 0.29 -7.26
C GLY A 61 8.69 -0.61 -6.36
N PHE A 62 8.86 -0.21 -5.09
CA PHE A 62 9.40 -1.08 -4.04
C PHE A 62 8.37 -2.12 -3.55
N LEU A 63 7.74 -2.82 -4.49
CA LEU A 63 6.67 -3.79 -4.21
C LEU A 63 7.22 -5.11 -3.62
N ASP A 64 8.52 -5.35 -3.75
CA ASP A 64 9.25 -6.44 -3.08
C ASP A 64 9.16 -6.38 -1.54
N ARG A 65 8.76 -5.22 -0.99
CA ARG A 65 8.48 -5.01 0.44
C ARG A 65 7.10 -5.51 0.87
N LEU A 66 6.27 -5.92 -0.08
CA LEU A 66 4.95 -6.48 0.14
C LEU A 66 5.01 -8.00 0.10
N ASP A 67 3.96 -8.64 0.60
CA ASP A 67 3.80 -10.08 0.48
C ASP A 67 3.60 -10.47 -1.00
N GLY A 68 3.86 -11.73 -1.35
CA GLY A 68 3.61 -12.25 -2.71
C GLY A 68 4.82 -12.23 -3.65
N GLY A 69 5.96 -11.66 -3.23
CA GLY A 69 7.21 -11.75 -3.97
C GLY A 69 7.23 -10.91 -5.26
N HIS A 70 6.61 -9.73 -5.23
CA HIS A 70 6.56 -8.82 -6.36
C HIS A 70 7.95 -8.30 -6.76
N PRO A 71 8.19 -8.05 -8.06
CA PRO A 71 9.44 -7.49 -8.53
C PRO A 71 9.59 -6.01 -8.13
N GLN A 72 10.84 -5.57 -8.09
CA GLN A 72 11.18 -4.18 -7.82
C GLN A 72 11.31 -3.41 -9.13
N TRP A 73 10.59 -2.29 -9.28
CA TRP A 73 10.67 -1.37 -10.42
C TRP A 73 10.56 -2.02 -11.82
N ASP A 74 9.75 -3.07 -11.94
CA ASP A 74 9.44 -3.72 -13.21
C ASP A 74 8.08 -3.21 -13.77
N PRO A 75 8.07 -2.42 -14.85
CA PRO A 75 6.87 -1.77 -15.39
C PRO A 75 5.88 -2.73 -16.05
N GLY A 76 6.23 -4.02 -16.21
CA GLY A 76 5.33 -5.08 -16.67
C GLY A 76 5.19 -6.22 -15.68
N GLY A 77 5.74 -6.06 -14.47
CA GLY A 77 5.93 -7.17 -13.51
C GLY A 77 4.77 -7.37 -12.54
N THR A 78 3.84 -6.41 -12.44
CA THR A 78 2.68 -6.51 -11.53
C THR A 78 1.48 -5.78 -12.15
N SER A 79 0.66 -6.57 -12.85
CA SER A 79 -0.54 -6.10 -13.54
C SER A 79 -1.72 -5.88 -12.58
N LEU A 80 -2.51 -4.84 -12.87
CA LEU A 80 -3.81 -4.60 -12.28
C LEU A 80 -4.90 -5.40 -13.03
N GLY A 81 -5.93 -5.84 -12.30
CA GLY A 81 -7.14 -6.37 -12.90
C GLY A 81 -8.03 -5.28 -13.50
N ARG A 82 -8.43 -5.44 -14.75
CA ARG A 82 -9.36 -4.53 -15.44
C ARG A 82 -10.78 -4.67 -14.88
N VAL A 83 -11.40 -3.55 -14.52
CA VAL A 83 -12.82 -3.49 -14.12
C VAL A 83 -13.67 -3.05 -15.31
N ASP A 84 -13.27 -1.97 -15.96
CA ASP A 84 -13.87 -1.46 -17.21
C ASP A 84 -12.82 -0.71 -18.05
N ALA A 85 -13.26 0.02 -19.08
CA ALA A 85 -12.37 0.73 -20.00
C ALA A 85 -11.46 1.79 -19.34
N THR A 86 -11.90 2.36 -18.21
CA THR A 86 -11.18 3.43 -17.52
C THR A 86 -10.85 3.11 -16.07
N HIS A 87 -11.24 1.95 -15.54
CA HIS A 87 -11.02 1.56 -14.15
C HIS A 87 -10.29 0.23 -14.03
N TRP A 88 -9.25 0.24 -13.20
CA TRP A 88 -8.38 -0.90 -12.91
C TRP A 88 -8.17 -1.04 -11.41
N THR A 89 -7.92 -2.26 -10.93
CA THR A 89 -7.73 -2.52 -9.50
C THR A 89 -6.71 -3.61 -9.22
N ILE A 90 -5.99 -3.49 -8.12
CA ILE A 90 -5.17 -4.57 -7.57
C ILE A 90 -5.28 -4.58 -6.05
N THR A 91 -5.26 -5.78 -5.48
CA THR A 91 -5.16 -5.99 -4.04
C THR A 91 -3.80 -6.57 -3.70
N LEU A 92 -3.10 -5.91 -2.79
CA LEU A 92 -1.78 -6.30 -2.29
C LEU A 92 -1.85 -6.43 -0.76
N THR A 93 -0.93 -7.16 -0.15
CA THR A 93 -0.83 -7.24 1.32
C THR A 93 0.58 -6.93 1.79
N GLY A 94 0.70 -6.36 2.99
CA GLY A 94 2.00 -6.11 3.60
C GLY A 94 1.84 -5.68 5.06
N LYS A 95 2.95 -5.48 5.75
CA LYS A 95 2.94 -5.04 7.14
C LYS A 95 2.68 -3.54 7.26
N GLU A 96 1.90 -3.16 8.27
CA GLU A 96 1.69 -1.76 8.63
C GLU A 96 3.04 -1.04 8.81
N GLY A 97 3.11 0.22 8.40
CA GLY A 97 4.32 1.05 8.46
C GLY A 97 5.30 0.85 7.30
N VAL A 98 5.13 -0.18 6.47
CA VAL A 98 5.93 -0.33 5.23
C VAL A 98 5.74 0.91 4.35
N GLN A 99 6.85 1.46 3.88
CA GLN A 99 6.87 2.58 2.95
C GLN A 99 7.10 2.07 1.53
N LEU A 100 6.27 2.54 0.61
CA LEU A 100 6.35 2.28 -0.81
C LEU A 100 6.63 3.57 -1.56
N GLU A 101 7.49 3.44 -2.57
CA GLU A 101 7.49 4.32 -3.73
C GLU A 101 6.99 3.51 -4.92
N TYR A 102 6.14 4.10 -5.75
CA TYR A 102 5.57 3.41 -6.91
C TYR A 102 5.18 4.39 -8.02
N LYS A 103 4.96 3.82 -9.20
CA LYS A 103 4.42 4.46 -10.39
C LYS A 103 3.58 3.49 -11.19
N TYR A 104 2.80 4.03 -12.11
CA TYR A 104 2.07 3.26 -13.10
C TYR A 104 2.71 3.34 -14.49
N ALA A 105 2.59 2.26 -15.26
CA ALA A 105 3.04 2.16 -16.63
C ALA A 105 2.15 1.22 -17.45
N LEU A 106 2.19 1.36 -18.77
CA LEU A 106 1.66 0.35 -19.70
C LEU A 106 2.80 -0.54 -20.19
N ASP A 107 3.05 -1.64 -19.48
CA ASP A 107 4.06 -2.68 -19.73
C ASP A 107 5.54 -2.23 -19.74
N SER A 108 5.84 -0.97 -20.05
CA SER A 108 7.16 -0.39 -20.24
C SER A 108 7.23 1.05 -19.74
N TRP A 109 8.42 1.47 -19.31
CA TRP A 109 8.69 2.86 -18.93
C TRP A 109 8.55 3.88 -20.06
N ASP A 110 8.55 3.41 -21.31
CA ASP A 110 8.21 4.22 -22.49
C ASP A 110 6.74 4.66 -22.50
N TYR A 111 5.89 4.05 -21.65
CA TYR A 111 4.48 4.38 -21.47
C TYR A 111 4.16 4.65 -19.99
N VAL A 112 5.08 5.30 -19.28
CA VAL A 112 4.91 5.71 -17.87
C VAL A 112 3.86 6.81 -17.72
N GLU A 113 3.18 6.85 -16.57
CA GLU A 113 2.20 7.88 -16.22
C GLU A 113 2.76 9.31 -16.36
N LYS A 114 1.86 10.22 -16.78
CA LYS A 114 2.10 11.64 -16.96
C LYS A 114 0.94 12.44 -16.38
N ASN A 115 1.24 13.69 -16.03
CA ASN A 115 0.19 14.63 -15.63
C ASN A 115 -0.60 15.14 -16.85
N GLY A 116 -1.66 15.91 -16.60
CA GLY A 116 -2.52 16.48 -17.63
C GLY A 116 -1.79 17.31 -18.72
N ALA A 117 -0.60 17.84 -18.43
CA ALA A 117 0.22 18.61 -19.36
C ALA A 117 1.39 17.80 -19.97
N CYS A 118 1.33 16.46 -19.91
CA CYS A 118 2.38 15.55 -20.36
C CYS A 118 3.72 15.67 -19.61
N GLY A 119 3.73 16.33 -18.44
CA GLY A 119 4.89 16.45 -17.58
C GLY A 119 5.18 15.19 -16.77
N GLU A 120 6.45 15.02 -16.39
CA GLU A 120 6.85 13.96 -15.46
C GLU A 120 6.15 14.12 -14.11
N ILE A 121 5.70 13.00 -13.55
CA ILE A 121 5.27 12.90 -12.16
C ILE A 121 6.41 12.24 -11.38
N GLY A 122 6.66 12.70 -10.15
CA GLY A 122 7.56 11.99 -9.23
C GLY A 122 7.02 10.61 -8.85
N ASN A 123 7.81 9.80 -8.16
CA ASN A 123 7.29 8.56 -7.60
C ASN A 123 6.17 8.88 -6.60
N ARG A 124 5.06 8.17 -6.68
CA ARG A 124 4.00 8.22 -5.66
C ARG A 124 4.52 7.57 -4.38
N GLN A 125 4.12 8.11 -3.24
CA GLN A 125 4.58 7.68 -1.93
C GLN A 125 3.40 7.17 -1.12
N LEU A 126 3.56 6.03 -0.45
CA LEU A 126 2.53 5.46 0.41
C LEU A 126 3.17 4.82 1.64
N THR A 127 2.56 5.02 2.81
CA THR A 127 2.84 4.21 4.00
C THR A 127 1.63 3.35 4.30
N LEU A 128 1.85 2.05 4.48
CA LEU A 128 0.79 1.11 4.84
C LEU A 128 0.23 1.47 6.22
N SER A 129 -1.07 1.64 6.30
CA SER A 129 -1.78 1.97 7.54
C SER A 129 -2.92 0.98 7.73
N TYR A 130 -3.01 0.39 8.92
CA TYR A 130 -4.05 -0.60 9.21
C TYR A 130 -5.46 0.01 9.19
N GLY A 131 -5.57 1.31 9.46
CA GLY A 131 -6.88 1.97 9.59
C GLY A 131 -7.75 1.32 10.67
N ALA A 132 -9.06 1.25 10.42
CA ALA A 132 -10.03 0.69 11.37
C ALA A 132 -10.23 -0.82 11.22
N ASN A 133 -10.07 -1.36 10.01
CA ASN A 133 -10.47 -2.72 9.65
C ASN A 133 -9.37 -3.54 8.95
N GLY A 134 -8.15 -3.02 8.85
CA GLY A 134 -7.05 -3.68 8.15
C GLY A 134 -7.04 -3.48 6.65
N THR A 135 -7.95 -2.68 6.08
CA THR A 135 -7.97 -2.33 4.66
C THR A 135 -7.61 -0.86 4.47
N GLN A 136 -6.68 -0.59 3.56
CA GLN A 136 -6.37 0.74 3.10
C GLN A 136 -6.63 0.84 1.59
N THR A 137 -7.59 1.70 1.24
CA THR A 137 -7.91 1.98 -0.17
C THR A 137 -7.10 3.17 -0.65
N VAL A 138 -6.47 3.02 -1.81
CA VAL A 138 -5.75 4.07 -2.52
C VAL A 138 -6.49 4.32 -3.83
N THR A 139 -6.85 5.58 -4.10
CA THR A 139 -7.48 5.98 -5.35
C THR A 139 -6.53 6.89 -6.11
N ASP A 140 -6.11 6.44 -7.28
CA ASP A 140 -5.20 7.19 -8.16
C ASP A 140 -5.85 7.50 -9.49
N THR A 141 -5.50 8.65 -10.04
CA THR A 141 -5.84 9.04 -11.42
C THR A 141 -4.56 9.22 -12.20
N ILE A 142 -4.56 8.69 -13.41
CA ILE A 142 -3.52 8.88 -14.42
C ILE A 142 -4.15 9.75 -15.51
N ASP A 143 -3.60 10.93 -15.72
CA ASP A 143 -4.17 11.86 -16.70
C ASP A 143 -3.76 11.46 -18.12
N ASN A 144 -2.50 11.06 -18.31
CA ASN A 144 -1.94 10.67 -19.60
C ASN A 144 -0.85 9.61 -19.44
N TRP A 145 -0.47 8.98 -20.55
CA TRP A 145 0.69 8.10 -20.65
C TRP A 145 1.74 8.73 -21.55
N ARG A 146 3.03 8.52 -21.25
CA ARG A 146 4.11 8.82 -22.21
C ARG A 146 3.82 8.07 -23.52
N ASN A 147 4.15 8.67 -24.66
CA ASN A 147 4.02 8.04 -25.98
C ASN A 147 2.60 7.63 -26.38
N VAL A 148 1.57 8.14 -25.69
CA VAL A 148 0.17 7.99 -26.04
C VAL A 148 -0.44 9.38 -26.17
N ALA A 149 -1.13 9.65 -27.29
CA ALA A 149 -1.76 10.93 -27.53
C ALA A 149 -2.65 11.35 -26.33
N PRO A 150 -2.54 12.59 -25.84
CA PRO A 150 -1.87 13.75 -26.47
C PRO A 150 -0.36 13.83 -26.24
N CYS A 151 0.23 12.95 -25.44
CA CYS A 151 1.66 12.99 -25.14
C CYS A 151 2.49 12.30 -26.22
N GLY A 152 3.64 12.91 -26.54
CA GLY A 152 4.64 12.36 -27.44
C GLY A 152 5.85 11.78 -26.70
N ASN A 153 6.90 11.50 -27.49
CA ASN A 153 8.24 11.19 -27.00
C ASN A 153 8.93 12.43 -26.43
#